data_AF-W2CUS3-F1
#
_entry.id   AF-W2CUS3-F1
#
_cell.length_a   1.000
_cell.length_b   1.000
_cell.length_c   1.000
_cell.angle_alpha   90.00
_cell.angle_beta   90.00
_cell.angle_gamma   90.00
#
_symmetry.space_group_name_H-M   'P 1'
#
loop_
_entity.id
_entity.type
_entity.pdbx_description
1 polymer ?
#
loop_
_entity_poly.entity_id
_entity_poly.type
_entity_poly.pdbx_seq_one_letter_code
_entity_poly.pdbx_strand_id
1 'polypeptide(L)'
;MTLQELTNTYKNLVRRIDNGQMKEAFDLLTHFITVTGQHAFTSRVEELQNTYRYMLHYYVEGSNDPTRHRIRADIRRRAYELADAVRHATFGDISPATYYSVRRSVRYAGIGITSILRQVALYAEAGDREHGEPAANRLFDALWTTEFIDADTASTLREALCSRSFPTDVKTLLVSALLLGLQASFDREKMRLLFDAAALSDADTVNVSLQALVAICLTLYTYSTRIDLYPEVQERLEMLAEMPDFRRRLSSVIVRFILTRETEKVAHRLKDEILPEIMKLTTQGGKGPTTDFLKEIAGEEMNPEWMERMVGRSDNEA
;
A
#
# COMPACT_ATOMS: atom_id res chain seq x y z
N MET A 1 -6.27 -13.77 -27.46
CA MET A 1 -5.73 -12.44 -27.10
C MET A 1 -4.29 -12.58 -26.67
N THR A 2 -3.44 -11.63 -27.05
CA THR A 2 -2.05 -11.55 -26.58
C THR A 2 -1.98 -10.98 -25.15
N LEU A 3 -0.89 -11.23 -24.41
CA LEU A 3 -0.67 -10.63 -23.08
C LEU A 3 -0.69 -9.10 -23.10
N GLN A 4 -0.20 -8.50 -24.19
CA GLN A 4 -0.21 -7.05 -24.38
C GLN A 4 -1.64 -6.52 -24.56
N GLU A 5 -2.48 -7.20 -25.35
CA GLU A 5 -3.90 -6.86 -25.49
C GLU A 5 -4.63 -6.94 -24.15
N LEU A 6 -4.42 -8.01 -23.38
CA LEU A 6 -5.03 -8.17 -22.04
C LEU A 6 -4.63 -7.04 -21.09
N THR A 7 -3.34 -6.66 -21.11
CA THR A 7 -2.81 -5.56 -20.30
C THR A 7 -3.45 -4.24 -20.70
N ASN A 8 -3.59 -3.98 -22.00
CA ASN A 8 -4.21 -2.76 -22.51
C ASN A 8 -5.71 -2.70 -22.20
N THR A 9 -6.42 -3.83 -22.31
CA THR A 9 -7.83 -3.92 -21.93
C THR A 9 -8.02 -3.58 -20.46
N TYR A 10 -7.20 -4.15 -19.56
CA TYR A 10 -7.25 -3.83 -18.14
C TYR A 10 -6.95 -2.34 -17.87
N LYS A 11 -5.91 -1.77 -18.49
CA LYS A 11 -5.60 -0.33 -18.35
C LYS A 11 -6.76 0.55 -18.82
N ASN A 12 -7.42 0.18 -19.92
CA ASN A 12 -8.58 0.92 -20.41
C ASN A 12 -9.77 0.80 -19.45
N LEU A 13 -10.02 -0.39 -18.90
CA LEU A 13 -11.03 -0.62 -17.87
C LEU A 13 -10.80 0.30 -16.65
N VAL A 14 -9.59 0.27 -16.08
CA VAL A 14 -9.22 1.14 -14.94
C VAL A 14 -9.46 2.61 -15.27
N ARG A 15 -9.05 3.07 -16.46
CA ARG A 15 -9.28 4.46 -16.91
C ARG A 15 -10.76 4.82 -17.02
N ARG A 16 -11.64 3.90 -17.43
CA ARG A 16 -13.09 4.14 -17.44
C ARG A 16 -13.64 4.31 -16.02
N ILE A 17 -13.15 3.50 -15.08
CA ILE A 17 -13.53 3.61 -13.66
C ILE A 17 -13.04 4.94 -13.08
N ASP A 18 -11.78 5.33 -13.35
CA ASP A 18 -11.20 6.62 -12.91
C ASP A 18 -12.09 7.80 -13.35
N ASN A 19 -12.52 7.79 -14.62
CA ASN A 19 -13.36 8.83 -15.21
C ASN A 19 -14.84 8.74 -14.81
N GLY A 20 -15.22 7.76 -13.99
CA GLY A 20 -16.61 7.52 -13.59
C GLY A 20 -17.53 7.08 -14.73
N GLN A 21 -16.97 6.59 -15.84
CA GLN A 21 -17.68 6.04 -17.01
C GLN A 21 -18.13 4.59 -16.71
N MET A 22 -19.01 4.45 -15.72
CA MET A 22 -19.31 3.14 -15.11
C MET A 22 -20.02 2.17 -16.05
N LYS A 23 -20.87 2.67 -16.96
CA LYS A 23 -21.52 1.82 -17.96
C LYS A 23 -20.48 1.15 -18.86
N GLU A 24 -19.60 1.96 -19.45
CA GLU A 24 -18.52 1.50 -20.32
C GLU A 24 -17.53 0.62 -19.56
N ALA A 25 -17.25 0.93 -18.30
CA ALA A 25 -16.42 0.10 -17.44
C ALA A 25 -17.03 -1.29 -17.25
N PHE A 26 -18.33 -1.39 -16.96
CA PHE A 26 -18.97 -2.68 -16.81
C PHE A 26 -19.08 -3.46 -18.12
N ASP A 27 -19.40 -2.80 -19.23
CA ASP A 27 -19.42 -3.45 -20.55
C ASP A 27 -18.04 -4.05 -20.89
N LEU A 28 -16.96 -3.29 -20.63
CA LEU A 28 -15.59 -3.76 -20.80
C LEU A 28 -15.24 -4.91 -19.83
N LEU A 29 -15.67 -4.82 -18.57
CA LEU A 29 -15.39 -5.85 -17.56
C LEU A 29 -16.11 -7.15 -17.88
N THR A 30 -17.38 -7.10 -18.29
CA THR A 30 -18.14 -8.27 -18.75
C THR A 30 -17.47 -8.89 -19.97
N HIS A 31 -17.09 -8.08 -20.96
CA HIS A 31 -16.34 -8.57 -22.12
C HIS A 31 -15.01 -9.22 -21.73
N PHE A 32 -14.26 -8.59 -20.82
CA PHE A 32 -12.98 -9.10 -20.33
C PHE A 32 -13.14 -10.45 -19.63
N ILE A 33 -14.16 -10.59 -18.78
CA ILE A 33 -14.52 -11.87 -18.13
C ILE A 33 -14.83 -12.94 -19.18
N THR A 34 -15.66 -12.62 -20.18
CA THR A 34 -16.07 -13.58 -21.22
C THR A 34 -14.88 -14.05 -22.06
N VAL A 35 -14.06 -13.13 -22.57
CA VAL A 35 -12.95 -13.49 -23.48
C VAL A 35 -11.81 -14.19 -22.74
N THR A 36 -11.64 -13.94 -21.44
CA THR A 36 -10.62 -14.61 -20.63
C THR A 36 -11.11 -15.89 -19.95
N GLY A 37 -12.38 -16.27 -20.14
CA GLY A 37 -12.98 -17.47 -19.56
C GLY A 37 -13.20 -17.43 -18.05
N GLN A 38 -13.13 -16.24 -17.42
CA GLN A 38 -13.19 -16.07 -15.97
C GLN A 38 -14.63 -16.03 -15.44
N HIS A 39 -15.47 -16.98 -15.88
CA HIS A 39 -16.92 -16.97 -15.68
C HIS A 39 -17.38 -16.97 -14.21
N ALA A 40 -16.50 -17.35 -13.28
CA ALA A 40 -16.74 -17.26 -11.83
C ALA A 40 -17.07 -15.83 -11.36
N PHE A 41 -16.69 -14.80 -12.13
CA PHE A 41 -16.96 -13.39 -11.81
C PHE A 41 -18.23 -12.81 -12.47
N THR A 42 -18.92 -13.59 -13.33
CA THR A 42 -20.08 -13.10 -14.10
C THR A 42 -21.20 -12.56 -13.20
N SER A 43 -21.60 -13.33 -12.19
CA SER A 43 -22.66 -12.92 -11.25
C SER A 43 -22.30 -11.64 -10.49
N ARG A 44 -21.02 -11.47 -10.14
CA ARG A 44 -20.52 -10.29 -9.42
C ARG A 44 -20.59 -9.02 -10.27
N VAL A 45 -20.27 -9.10 -11.57
CA VAL A 45 -20.38 -7.93 -12.46
C VAL A 45 -21.85 -7.59 -12.75
N GLU A 46 -22.71 -8.59 -12.92
CA GLU A 46 -24.15 -8.39 -13.13
C GLU A 46 -24.82 -7.74 -11.92
N GLU A 47 -24.48 -8.17 -10.70
CA GLU A 47 -24.96 -7.56 -9.46
C GLU A 47 -24.58 -6.08 -9.37
N LEU A 48 -23.31 -5.74 -9.69
CA LEU A 48 -22.84 -4.35 -9.71
C LEU A 48 -23.51 -3.51 -10.78
N GLN A 49 -23.70 -4.05 -11.98
CA GLN A 49 -24.44 -3.40 -13.06
C GLN A 49 -25.89 -3.11 -12.65
N ASN A 50 -26.56 -4.08 -12.02
CA ASN A 50 -27.93 -3.90 -11.53
C ASN A 50 -28.00 -2.83 -10.44
N THR A 51 -27.08 -2.87 -9.47
CA THR A 51 -26.98 -1.85 -8.41
C THR A 51 -26.81 -0.45 -9.01
N TYR A 52 -25.95 -0.31 -10.02
CA TYR A 52 -25.75 0.95 -10.74
C TYR A 52 -27.01 1.39 -11.51
N ARG A 53 -27.70 0.48 -12.20
CA ARG A 53 -28.96 0.78 -12.90
C ARG A 53 -30.06 1.24 -11.94
N TYR A 54 -30.21 0.59 -10.79
CA TYR A 54 -31.18 1.00 -9.77
C TYR A 54 -30.85 2.39 -9.22
N MET A 55 -29.58 2.66 -8.91
CA MET A 55 -29.15 4.00 -8.49
C MET A 55 -29.50 5.08 -9.53
N LEU A 56 -29.32 4.81 -10.83
CA LEU A 56 -29.70 5.74 -11.90
C LEU A 56 -31.21 5.90 -12.04
N HIS A 57 -31.98 4.82 -11.87
CA HIS A 57 -33.44 4.88 -11.91
C HIS A 57 -33.98 5.82 -10.83
N TYR A 58 -33.57 5.60 -9.57
CA TYR A 58 -33.96 6.46 -8.45
C TYR A 58 -33.51 7.91 -8.61
N TYR A 59 -32.37 8.14 -9.29
CA TYR A 59 -31.91 9.49 -9.63
C TYR A 59 -32.88 10.21 -10.57
N VAL A 60 -33.35 9.51 -11.62
CA VAL A 60 -34.29 10.09 -12.61
C VAL A 60 -35.67 10.33 -11.99
N GLU A 61 -36.11 9.48 -11.06
CA GLU A 61 -37.39 9.61 -10.36
C GLU A 61 -37.43 10.75 -9.33
N GLY A 62 -36.36 11.54 -9.19
CA GLY A 62 -36.33 12.74 -8.35
C GLY A 62 -36.24 12.45 -6.84
N SER A 63 -35.99 11.20 -6.45
CA SER A 63 -35.76 10.85 -5.06
C SER A 63 -34.42 11.45 -4.58
N ASN A 64 -34.51 12.42 -3.67
CA ASN A 64 -33.36 13.16 -3.16
C ASN A 64 -32.67 12.33 -2.05
N ASP A 65 -31.99 11.25 -2.46
CA ASP A 65 -31.29 10.34 -1.54
C ASP A 65 -29.98 10.98 -1.02
N PRO A 66 -29.87 11.30 0.29
CA PRO A 66 -28.67 11.86 0.90
C PRO A 66 -27.45 10.93 0.81
N THR A 67 -27.66 9.63 0.62
CA THR A 67 -26.60 8.60 0.60
C THR A 67 -26.04 8.32 -0.80
N ARG A 68 -26.56 9.01 -1.83
CA ARG A 68 -26.18 8.82 -3.25
C ARG A 68 -24.67 8.85 -3.51
N HIS A 69 -23.96 9.80 -2.90
CA HIS A 69 -22.52 9.91 -3.07
C HIS A 69 -21.79 8.68 -2.52
N ARG A 70 -22.26 8.12 -1.40
CA ARG A 70 -21.71 6.91 -0.79
C ARG A 70 -21.96 5.68 -1.67
N ILE A 71 -23.16 5.53 -2.22
CA ILE A 71 -23.49 4.43 -3.14
C ILE A 71 -22.61 4.50 -4.40
N ARG A 72 -22.46 5.69 -5.00
CA ARG A 72 -21.59 5.87 -6.18
C ARG A 72 -20.13 5.54 -5.87
N ALA A 73 -19.62 5.96 -4.71
CA ALA A 73 -18.27 5.63 -4.27
C ALA A 73 -18.10 4.11 -4.06
N ASP A 74 -19.07 3.45 -3.42
CA ASP A 74 -19.05 2.00 -3.20
C ASP A 74 -19.05 1.21 -4.52
N ILE A 75 -19.92 1.58 -5.47
CA ILE A 75 -19.96 0.95 -6.80
C ILE A 75 -18.59 1.09 -7.50
N ARG A 76 -17.99 2.28 -7.44
CA ARG A 76 -16.67 2.53 -8.05
C ARG A 76 -15.57 1.71 -7.37
N ARG A 77 -15.58 1.64 -6.04
CA ARG A 77 -14.66 0.82 -5.24
C ARG A 77 -14.76 -0.65 -5.61
N ARG A 78 -15.97 -1.22 -5.58
CA ARG A 78 -16.22 -2.63 -5.91
C ARG A 78 -15.88 -2.94 -7.36
N ALA A 79 -16.02 -1.99 -8.29
CA ALA A 79 -15.58 -2.15 -9.67
C ALA A 79 -14.06 -2.26 -9.79
N TYR A 80 -13.28 -1.46 -9.04
CA TYR A 80 -11.81 -1.65 -8.98
C TYR A 80 -11.45 -3.01 -8.40
N GLU A 81 -12.03 -3.40 -7.27
CA GLU A 81 -11.73 -4.68 -6.62
C GLU A 81 -12.05 -5.87 -7.54
N LEU A 82 -13.16 -5.80 -8.27
CA LEU A 82 -13.52 -6.83 -9.25
C LEU A 82 -12.59 -6.82 -10.46
N ALA A 83 -12.19 -5.66 -10.96
CA ALA A 83 -11.23 -5.54 -12.06
C ALA A 83 -9.87 -6.13 -11.67
N ASP A 84 -9.35 -5.79 -10.49
CA ASP A 84 -8.10 -6.30 -9.94
C ASP A 84 -8.16 -7.83 -9.78
N ALA A 85 -9.29 -8.37 -9.28
CA ALA A 85 -9.51 -9.81 -9.12
C ALA A 85 -9.54 -10.56 -10.45
N VAL A 86 -10.32 -10.07 -11.43
CA VAL A 86 -10.39 -10.68 -12.76
C VAL A 86 -9.02 -10.66 -13.42
N ARG A 87 -8.27 -9.55 -13.31
CA ARG A 87 -6.90 -9.48 -13.83
C ARG A 87 -6.01 -10.54 -13.18
N HIS A 88 -6.03 -10.67 -11.85
CA HIS A 88 -5.21 -11.68 -11.18
C HIS A 88 -5.56 -13.10 -11.57
N ALA A 89 -6.84 -13.40 -11.79
CA ALA A 89 -7.28 -14.69 -12.29
C ALA A 89 -6.82 -14.92 -13.75
N THR A 90 -7.01 -13.93 -14.63
CA THR A 90 -6.58 -14.00 -16.03
C THR A 90 -5.07 -14.20 -16.18
N PHE A 91 -4.26 -13.40 -15.48
CA PHE A 91 -2.80 -13.41 -15.64
C PHE A 91 -2.13 -14.53 -14.84
N GLY A 92 -2.83 -15.11 -13.85
CA GLY A 92 -2.35 -16.15 -12.96
C GLY A 92 -1.69 -17.32 -13.69
N ASP A 93 -2.31 -17.79 -14.77
CA ASP A 93 -1.85 -18.99 -15.47
C ASP A 93 -0.94 -18.70 -16.68
N ILE A 94 -1.01 -17.49 -17.25
CA ILE A 94 -0.37 -17.19 -18.55
C ILE A 94 0.78 -16.17 -18.49
N SER A 95 0.85 -15.34 -17.44
CA SER A 95 1.84 -14.27 -17.39
C SER A 95 3.22 -14.78 -16.99
N PRO A 96 4.30 -14.45 -17.72
CA PRO A 96 5.67 -14.81 -17.36
C PRO A 96 6.29 -13.85 -16.33
N ALA A 97 5.60 -12.77 -15.96
CA ALA A 97 6.11 -11.83 -14.98
C ALA A 97 6.43 -12.53 -13.65
N THR A 98 7.52 -12.12 -12.98
CA THR A 98 8.04 -12.77 -11.77
C THR A 98 6.96 -13.00 -10.72
N TYR A 99 6.08 -12.01 -10.50
CA TYR A 99 4.92 -12.11 -9.61
C TYR A 99 4.10 -13.37 -9.87
N TYR A 100 3.67 -13.58 -11.12
CA TYR A 100 2.81 -14.72 -11.47
C TYR A 100 3.59 -16.03 -11.57
N SER A 101 4.88 -15.98 -11.91
CA SER A 101 5.75 -17.17 -11.88
C SER A 101 5.91 -17.70 -10.46
N VAL A 102 6.27 -16.86 -9.50
CA VAL A 102 6.42 -17.23 -8.09
C VAL A 102 5.07 -17.64 -7.51
N ARG A 103 3.98 -16.92 -7.83
CA ARG A 103 2.62 -17.29 -7.40
C ARG A 103 2.26 -18.72 -7.79
N ARG A 104 2.61 -19.16 -9.01
CA ARG A 104 2.36 -20.54 -9.46
C ARG A 104 3.20 -21.54 -8.69
N SER A 105 4.47 -21.25 -8.41
CA SER A 105 5.33 -22.10 -7.58
C SER A 105 4.80 -22.25 -6.15
N VAL A 106 4.38 -21.14 -5.53
CA VAL A 106 3.75 -21.15 -4.19
C VAL A 106 2.45 -21.97 -4.21
N ARG A 107 1.58 -21.75 -5.23
CA ARG A 107 0.34 -22.52 -5.39
C ARG A 107 0.60 -24.02 -5.51
N TYR A 108 1.65 -24.42 -6.22
CA TYR A 108 2.05 -25.81 -6.37
C TYR A 108 2.56 -26.42 -5.06
N ALA A 109 3.30 -25.66 -4.25
CA ALA A 109 3.75 -26.12 -2.93
C ALA A 109 2.57 -26.39 -1.97
N GLY A 110 1.45 -25.68 -2.12
CA GLY A 110 0.20 -25.96 -1.40
C GLY A 110 0.23 -25.65 0.09
N ILE A 111 1.24 -24.93 0.59
CA ILE A 111 1.36 -24.55 2.00
C ILE A 111 0.78 -23.15 2.19
N GLY A 112 -0.23 -23.03 3.07
CA GLY A 112 -0.85 -21.74 3.39
C GLY A 112 0.02 -20.84 4.28
N ILE A 113 -0.14 -19.52 4.15
CA ILE A 113 0.62 -18.49 4.89
C ILE A 113 0.63 -18.76 6.40
N THR A 114 -0.54 -19.02 7.00
CA THR A 114 -0.68 -19.30 8.44
C THR A 114 0.18 -20.49 8.89
N SER A 115 0.31 -21.53 8.06
CA SER A 115 1.15 -22.69 8.37
C SER A 115 2.64 -22.34 8.32
N ILE A 116 3.07 -21.62 7.27
CA ILE A 116 4.45 -21.17 7.14
C ILE A 116 4.83 -20.23 8.29
N LEU A 117 3.93 -19.32 8.67
CA LEU A 117 4.14 -18.38 9.76
C LEU A 117 4.36 -19.10 11.10
N ARG A 118 3.58 -20.15 11.39
CA ARG A 118 3.80 -21.01 12.55
C ARG A 118 5.15 -21.73 12.50
N GLN A 119 5.56 -22.23 11.33
CA GLN A 119 6.88 -22.84 11.16
C GLN A 119 8.01 -21.86 11.48
N VAL A 120 7.91 -20.62 10.99
CA VAL A 120 8.90 -19.57 11.28
C VAL A 120 8.99 -19.30 12.78
N ALA A 121 7.84 -19.19 13.47
CA ALA A 121 7.83 -19.00 14.92
C ALA A 121 8.50 -20.18 15.66
N LEU A 122 8.20 -21.43 15.27
CA LEU A 122 8.80 -22.62 15.87
C LEU A 122 10.33 -22.67 15.68
N TYR A 123 10.83 -22.39 14.47
CA TYR A 123 12.28 -22.37 14.23
C TYR A 123 12.98 -21.24 14.99
N ALA A 124 12.32 -20.08 15.13
CA ALA A 124 12.82 -18.97 15.92
C ALA A 124 12.95 -19.34 17.41
N GLU A 125 11.93 -19.99 17.98
CA GLU A 125 11.95 -20.46 19.38
C GLU A 125 13.03 -21.52 19.61
N ALA A 126 13.28 -22.39 18.63
CA ALA A 126 14.34 -23.40 18.69
C ALA A 126 15.75 -22.84 18.44
N GLY A 127 15.88 -21.59 17.99
CA GLY A 127 17.16 -21.01 17.55
C GLY A 127 17.72 -21.62 16.25
N ASP A 128 16.88 -22.32 15.49
CA ASP A 128 17.24 -23.03 14.26
C ASP A 128 17.23 -22.06 13.07
N ARG A 129 18.37 -21.39 12.85
CA ARG A 129 18.53 -20.47 11.72
C ARG A 129 18.57 -21.19 10.36
N GLU A 130 19.10 -22.41 10.32
CA GLU A 130 19.27 -23.17 9.07
C GLU A 130 17.92 -23.47 8.41
N HIS A 131 16.90 -23.84 9.20
CA HIS A 131 15.55 -24.08 8.70
C HIS A 131 14.65 -22.84 8.78
N GLY A 132 14.95 -21.92 9.69
CA GLY A 132 14.22 -20.66 9.86
C GLY A 132 14.29 -19.73 8.65
N GLU A 133 15.47 -19.57 8.04
CA GLU A 133 15.65 -18.69 6.88
C GLU A 133 14.88 -19.17 5.63
N PRO A 134 14.95 -20.46 5.21
CA PRO A 134 14.10 -20.98 4.15
C PRO A 134 12.60 -20.90 4.45
N ALA A 135 12.18 -21.00 5.71
CA ALA A 135 10.79 -20.79 6.10
C ALA A 135 10.37 -19.32 5.93
N ALA A 136 11.23 -18.37 6.32
CA ALA A 136 10.99 -16.95 6.13
C ALA A 136 10.93 -16.56 4.63
N ASN A 137 11.80 -17.11 3.78
CA ASN A 137 11.76 -16.89 2.34
C ASN A 137 10.47 -17.42 1.70
N ARG A 138 10.01 -18.60 2.12
CA ARG A 138 8.71 -19.14 1.68
C ARG A 138 7.53 -18.27 2.15
N LEU A 139 7.62 -17.71 3.36
CA LEU A 139 6.60 -16.81 3.89
C LEU A 139 6.55 -15.51 3.08
N PHE A 140 7.71 -14.95 2.77
CA PHE A 140 7.84 -13.80 1.86
C PHE A 140 7.17 -14.12 0.53
N ASP A 141 7.58 -15.21 -0.15
CA ASP A 141 7.04 -15.63 -1.45
C ASP A 141 5.53 -15.81 -1.46
N ALA A 142 5.00 -16.45 -0.42
CA ALA A 142 3.56 -16.63 -0.28
C ALA A 142 2.83 -15.29 -0.09
N LEU A 143 3.34 -14.41 0.77
CA LEU A 143 2.69 -13.15 1.09
C LEU A 143 2.74 -12.14 -0.07
N TRP A 144 3.89 -11.95 -0.71
CA TRP A 144 4.03 -10.94 -1.77
C TRP A 144 3.27 -11.30 -3.04
N THR A 145 3.03 -12.59 -3.28
CA THR A 145 2.26 -13.08 -4.44
C THR A 145 0.79 -13.36 -4.14
N THR A 146 0.32 -13.08 -2.93
CA THR A 146 -1.08 -13.24 -2.55
C THR A 146 -1.94 -12.15 -3.19
N GLU A 147 -3.01 -12.59 -3.86
CA GLU A 147 -3.98 -11.72 -4.51
C GLU A 147 -4.67 -10.77 -3.50
N PHE A 148 -5.49 -11.34 -2.62
CA PHE A 148 -6.14 -10.64 -1.51
C PHE A 148 -5.94 -11.46 -0.24
N ILE A 149 -5.77 -10.78 0.90
CA ILE A 149 -5.65 -11.44 2.20
C ILE A 149 -7.04 -11.51 2.83
N ASP A 150 -7.45 -12.70 3.27
CA ASP A 150 -8.67 -12.89 4.04
C ASP A 150 -8.48 -12.46 5.51
N ALA A 151 -9.59 -12.27 6.23
CA ALA A 151 -9.56 -11.74 7.59
C ALA A 151 -8.79 -12.62 8.58
N ASP A 152 -8.83 -13.95 8.42
CA ASP A 152 -8.19 -14.90 9.33
C ASP A 152 -6.66 -14.89 9.13
N THR A 153 -6.24 -14.91 7.87
CA THR A 153 -4.82 -14.75 7.49
C THR A 153 -4.29 -13.38 7.94
N ALA A 154 -5.07 -12.31 7.76
CA ALA A 154 -4.70 -10.97 8.23
C ALA A 154 -4.56 -10.91 9.76
N SER A 155 -5.45 -11.54 10.52
CA SER A 155 -5.33 -11.63 11.99
C SER A 155 -4.04 -12.32 12.41
N THR A 156 -3.72 -13.46 11.78
CA THR A 156 -2.50 -14.22 12.08
C THR A 156 -1.24 -13.41 11.77
N LEU A 157 -1.21 -12.70 10.63
CA LEU A 157 -0.09 -11.84 10.26
C LEU A 157 0.09 -10.68 11.25
N ARG A 158 -1.02 -10.09 11.70
CA ARG A 158 -1.01 -9.00 12.69
C ARG A 158 -0.46 -9.46 14.03
N GLU A 159 -0.89 -10.63 14.51
CA GLU A 159 -0.37 -11.24 15.74
C GLU A 159 1.16 -11.45 15.66
N ALA A 160 1.66 -11.94 14.52
CA ALA A 160 3.09 -12.11 14.30
C ALA A 160 3.86 -10.78 14.25
N LEU A 161 3.32 -9.75 13.59
CA LEU A 161 3.93 -8.41 13.53
C LEU A 161 4.04 -7.78 14.94
N CYS A 162 2.98 -7.91 15.75
CA CYS A 162 2.92 -7.32 17.09
C CYS A 162 3.61 -8.17 18.17
N SER A 163 3.87 -9.45 17.92
CA SER A 163 4.53 -10.34 18.89
C SER A 163 6.00 -9.96 19.11
N ARG A 164 6.43 -9.84 20.36
CA ARG A 164 7.83 -9.60 20.73
C ARG A 164 8.73 -10.82 20.52
N SER A 165 8.18 -12.04 20.52
CA SER A 165 8.96 -13.25 20.27
C SER A 165 9.19 -13.50 18.78
N PHE A 166 8.43 -12.86 17.90
CA PHE A 166 8.56 -13.06 16.47
C PHE A 166 9.78 -12.31 15.93
N PRO A 167 10.65 -12.94 15.12
CA PRO A 167 11.91 -12.34 14.69
C PRO A 167 11.74 -11.02 13.95
N THR A 168 12.46 -9.98 14.38
CA THR A 168 12.42 -8.65 13.74
C THR A 168 12.82 -8.69 12.28
N ASP A 169 13.83 -9.49 11.91
CA ASP A 169 14.26 -9.65 10.50
C ASP A 169 13.17 -10.28 9.63
N VAL A 170 12.29 -11.10 10.21
CA VAL A 170 11.14 -11.62 9.47
C VAL A 170 10.05 -10.56 9.36
N LYS A 171 9.85 -9.71 10.38
CA LYS A 171 8.90 -8.58 10.29
C LYS A 171 9.27 -7.62 9.17
N THR A 172 10.55 -7.33 8.95
CA THR A 172 10.99 -6.50 7.81
C THR A 172 10.70 -7.19 6.46
N LEU A 173 10.89 -8.51 6.37
CA LEU A 173 10.48 -9.29 5.20
C LEU A 173 8.96 -9.24 4.96
N LEU A 174 8.14 -9.32 6.02
CA LEU A 174 6.69 -9.16 5.91
C LEU A 174 6.33 -7.79 5.33
N VAL A 175 6.91 -6.71 5.83
CA VAL A 175 6.68 -5.35 5.31
C VAL A 175 7.08 -5.24 3.83
N SER A 176 8.22 -5.81 3.43
CA SER A 176 8.64 -5.87 2.03
C SER A 176 7.66 -6.64 1.16
N ALA A 177 7.19 -7.80 1.62
CA ALA A 177 6.23 -8.62 0.91
C ALA A 177 4.88 -7.90 0.74
N LEU A 178 4.40 -7.23 1.79
CA LEU A 178 3.19 -6.40 1.74
C LEU A 178 3.31 -5.27 0.72
N LEU A 179 4.45 -4.55 0.71
CA LEU A 179 4.72 -3.49 -0.27
C LEU A 179 4.68 -4.04 -1.70
N LEU A 180 5.39 -5.13 -1.98
CA LEU A 180 5.44 -5.73 -3.32
C LEU A 180 4.08 -6.26 -3.77
N GLY A 181 3.32 -6.89 -2.87
CA GLY A 181 1.95 -7.30 -3.13
C GLY A 181 1.05 -6.10 -3.47
N LEU A 182 1.23 -4.99 -2.75
CA LEU A 182 0.55 -3.72 -3.03
C LEU A 182 1.05 -3.05 -4.32
N GLN A 183 2.21 -3.39 -4.88
CA GLN A 183 2.56 -2.93 -6.24
C GLN A 183 1.81 -3.73 -7.32
N ALA A 184 1.34 -4.94 -7.01
CA ALA A 184 0.58 -5.75 -7.94
C ALA A 184 -0.90 -5.33 -8.00
N SER A 185 -1.55 -5.11 -6.86
CA SER A 185 -2.94 -4.61 -6.74
C SER A 185 -3.17 -4.02 -5.36
N PHE A 186 -4.13 -3.11 -5.25
CA PHE A 186 -4.50 -2.58 -3.94
C PHE A 186 -5.29 -3.65 -3.18
N ASP A 187 -4.89 -3.89 -1.95
CA ASP A 187 -5.58 -4.78 -1.03
C ASP A 187 -5.67 -4.10 0.33
N ARG A 188 -6.90 -3.96 0.83
CA ARG A 188 -7.17 -3.23 2.07
C ARG A 188 -6.52 -3.89 3.28
N GLU A 189 -6.45 -5.23 3.32
CA GLU A 189 -5.85 -5.95 4.44
C GLU A 189 -4.33 -5.81 4.45
N LYS A 190 -3.66 -5.89 3.28
CA LYS A 190 -2.23 -5.54 3.18
C LYS A 190 -1.95 -4.11 3.67
N MET A 191 -2.78 -3.13 3.28
CA MET A 191 -2.63 -1.75 3.72
C MET A 191 -2.81 -1.60 5.24
N ARG A 192 -3.80 -2.29 5.83
CA ARG A 192 -4.02 -2.33 7.29
C ARG A 192 -2.83 -2.90 8.04
N LEU A 193 -2.25 -3.99 7.55
CA LEU A 193 -1.05 -4.60 8.13
C LEU A 193 0.16 -3.67 8.06
N LEU A 194 0.32 -2.89 6.98
CA LEU A 194 1.34 -1.84 6.94
C LEU A 194 1.11 -0.76 7.99
N PHE A 195 -0.14 -0.34 8.23
CA PHE A 195 -0.45 0.59 9.31
C PHE A 195 -0.14 0.02 10.69
N ASP A 196 -0.43 -1.27 10.93
CA ASP A 196 -0.07 -1.94 12.18
C ASP A 196 1.46 -1.99 12.37
N ALA A 197 2.21 -2.29 11.32
CA ALA A 197 3.67 -2.26 11.35
C ALA A 197 4.23 -0.85 11.58
N ALA A 198 3.61 0.18 10.98
CA ALA A 198 4.01 1.58 11.17
C ALA A 198 3.78 2.07 12.61
N ALA A 199 2.77 1.53 13.30
CA ALA A 199 2.47 1.85 14.69
C ALA A 199 3.48 1.25 15.71
N LEU A 200 4.39 0.37 15.27
CA LEU A 200 5.41 -0.19 16.15
C LEU A 200 6.38 0.90 16.64
N SER A 201 6.58 0.97 17.96
CA SER A 201 7.36 2.02 18.61
C SER A 201 8.46 1.50 19.54
N ASP A 202 8.55 0.19 19.77
CA ASP A 202 9.63 -0.43 20.54
C ASP A 202 10.98 -0.23 19.83
N ALA A 203 12.06 -0.02 20.59
CA ALA A 203 13.38 0.35 20.07
C ALA A 203 13.94 -0.64 19.02
N ASP A 204 13.66 -1.93 19.19
CA ASP A 204 14.04 -3.02 18.30
C ASP A 204 13.18 -3.10 17.02
N THR A 205 12.05 -2.42 16.97
CA THR A 205 11.10 -2.44 15.83
C THR A 205 11.00 -1.12 15.07
N VAL A 206 11.78 -0.10 15.46
CA VAL A 206 11.79 1.22 14.79
C VAL A 206 12.05 1.10 13.29
N ASN A 207 12.97 0.21 12.88
CA ASN A 207 13.27 -0.02 11.46
C ASN A 207 12.07 -0.62 10.71
N VAL A 208 11.32 -1.53 11.33
CA VAL A 208 10.08 -2.11 10.76
C VAL A 208 9.04 -1.00 10.55
N SER A 209 8.89 -0.12 11.54
CA SER A 209 7.97 1.03 11.46
C SER A 209 8.36 2.00 10.33
N LEU A 210 9.63 2.41 10.24
CA LEU A 210 10.11 3.29 9.18
C LEU A 210 9.94 2.67 7.78
N GLN A 211 10.25 1.39 7.63
CA GLN A 211 10.04 0.66 6.39
C GLN A 211 8.55 0.59 6.01
N ALA A 212 7.66 0.41 6.99
CA ALA A 212 6.22 0.42 6.76
C ALA A 212 5.73 1.81 6.33
N LEU A 213 6.27 2.90 6.89
CA LEU A 213 5.95 4.27 6.45
C LEU A 213 6.38 4.52 4.99
N VAL A 214 7.56 4.04 4.60
CA VAL A 214 8.03 4.06 3.20
C VAL A 214 7.02 3.31 2.30
N ALA A 215 6.61 2.11 2.71
CA ALA A 215 5.65 1.30 1.97
C ALA A 215 4.27 1.96 1.86
N ILE A 216 3.79 2.59 2.93
CA ILE A 216 2.54 3.38 2.97
C ILE A 216 2.62 4.53 1.97
N CYS A 217 3.69 5.34 2.01
CA CYS A 217 3.86 6.48 1.11
C CYS A 217 3.85 6.05 -0.36
N LEU A 218 4.57 4.99 -0.71
CA LEU A 218 4.58 4.44 -2.07
C LEU A 218 3.19 3.94 -2.49
N THR A 219 2.49 3.25 -1.60
CA THR A 219 1.14 2.73 -1.88
C THR A 219 0.14 3.87 -2.08
N LEU A 220 0.18 4.91 -1.25
CA LEU A 220 -0.66 6.11 -1.38
C LEU A 220 -0.40 6.83 -2.71
N TYR A 221 0.88 6.94 -3.11
CA TYR A 221 1.24 7.52 -4.40
C TYR A 221 0.72 6.68 -5.58
N THR A 222 0.95 5.37 -5.55
CA THR A 222 0.54 4.42 -6.60
C THR A 222 -0.98 4.39 -6.80
N TYR A 223 -1.76 4.52 -5.73
CA TYR A 223 -3.22 4.43 -5.76
C TYR A 223 -3.95 5.75 -5.49
N SER A 224 -3.28 6.88 -5.67
CA SER A 224 -3.82 8.23 -5.44
C SER A 224 -5.16 8.50 -6.14
N THR A 225 -5.45 7.88 -7.28
CA THR A 225 -6.73 8.04 -8.00
C THR A 225 -7.92 7.33 -7.36
N ARG A 226 -7.67 6.29 -6.55
CA ARG A 226 -8.72 5.45 -5.94
C ARG A 226 -8.71 5.40 -4.42
N ILE A 227 -7.68 5.94 -3.77
CA ILE A 227 -7.51 5.82 -2.31
C ILE A 227 -8.66 6.47 -1.52
N ASP A 228 -9.24 7.56 -2.03
CA ASP A 228 -10.37 8.26 -1.43
C ASP A 228 -11.64 7.38 -1.33
N LEU A 229 -11.68 6.25 -2.02
CA LEU A 229 -12.77 5.28 -1.94
C LEU A 229 -12.67 4.36 -0.71
N TYR A 230 -11.56 4.43 0.03
CA TYR A 230 -11.26 3.59 1.20
C TYR A 230 -11.13 4.49 2.44
N PRO A 231 -12.25 4.92 3.05
CA PRO A 231 -12.23 5.82 4.21
C PRO A 231 -11.40 5.28 5.38
N GLU A 232 -11.31 3.96 5.52
CA GLU A 232 -10.48 3.30 6.54
C GLU A 232 -8.99 3.66 6.44
N VAL A 233 -8.50 4.07 5.26
CA VAL A 233 -7.12 4.51 5.07
C VAL A 233 -6.91 5.86 5.75
N GLN A 234 -7.84 6.79 5.58
CA GLN A 234 -7.79 8.11 6.20
C GLN A 234 -7.89 7.98 7.72
N GLU A 235 -8.86 7.20 8.22
CA GLU A 235 -9.03 6.94 9.65
C GLU A 235 -7.74 6.41 10.30
N ARG A 236 -7.03 5.50 9.61
CA ARG A 236 -5.76 4.93 10.08
C ARG A 236 -4.60 5.92 10.04
N LEU A 237 -4.55 6.80 9.05
CA LEU A 237 -3.57 7.89 9.02
C LEU A 237 -3.80 8.89 10.15
N GLU A 238 -5.05 9.23 10.44
CA GLU A 238 -5.42 10.09 11.57
C GLU A 238 -5.04 9.44 12.90
N MET A 239 -5.31 8.14 13.09
CA MET A 239 -4.84 7.41 14.28
C MET A 239 -3.32 7.44 14.44
N LEU A 240 -2.56 7.23 13.36
CA LEU A 240 -1.10 7.32 13.41
C LEU A 240 -0.62 8.75 13.69
N ALA A 241 -1.34 9.77 13.22
CA ALA A 241 -1.00 11.18 13.44
C ALA A 241 -1.02 11.60 14.91
N GLU A 242 -1.78 10.88 15.74
CA GLU A 242 -1.83 11.06 17.20
C GLU A 242 -0.66 10.35 17.93
N MET A 243 0.10 9.49 17.25
CA MET A 243 1.23 8.79 17.87
C MET A 243 2.43 9.73 18.05
N PRO A 244 3.16 9.62 19.18
CA PRO A 244 4.43 10.31 19.35
C PRO A 244 5.38 9.99 18.19
N ASP A 245 6.14 10.99 17.73
CA ASP A 245 7.11 10.87 16.65
C ASP A 245 6.60 10.52 15.25
N PHE A 246 5.33 10.11 15.06
CA PHE A 246 4.86 9.72 13.73
C PHE A 246 5.03 10.84 12.71
N ARG A 247 4.61 12.06 13.04
CA ARG A 247 4.75 13.22 12.13
C ARG A 247 6.22 13.48 11.77
N ARG A 248 7.13 13.32 12.73
CA ARG A 248 8.58 13.47 12.53
C ARG A 248 9.10 12.37 11.59
N ARG A 249 8.79 11.10 11.87
CA ARG A 249 9.21 9.94 11.06
C ARG A 249 8.66 10.01 9.63
N LEU A 250 7.38 10.31 9.48
CA LEU A 250 6.75 10.48 8.18
C LEU A 250 7.39 11.63 7.39
N SER A 251 7.66 12.76 8.04
CA SER A 251 8.33 13.89 7.39
C SER A 251 9.74 13.52 6.93
N SER A 252 10.51 12.79 7.75
CA SER A 252 11.84 12.28 7.38
C SER A 252 11.76 11.38 6.14
N VAL A 253 10.80 10.46 6.09
CA VAL A 253 10.55 9.58 4.93
C VAL A 253 10.21 10.40 3.67
N ILE A 254 9.28 11.36 3.77
CA ILE A 254 8.88 12.20 2.64
C ILE A 254 10.07 13.02 2.11
N VAL A 255 10.86 13.62 3.00
CA VAL A 255 12.02 14.41 2.58
C VAL A 255 13.06 13.52 1.89
N ARG A 256 13.32 12.30 2.38
CA ARG A 256 14.21 11.34 1.71
C ARG A 256 13.70 10.97 0.32
N PHE A 257 12.40 10.76 0.14
CA PHE A 257 11.82 10.55 -1.20
C PHE A 257 12.03 11.75 -2.13
N ILE A 258 11.95 12.97 -1.59
CA ILE A 258 12.18 14.18 -2.38
C ILE A 258 13.67 14.32 -2.75
N LEU A 259 14.58 14.08 -1.80
CA LEU A 259 16.03 14.17 -2.00
C LEU A 259 16.55 13.15 -3.02
N THR A 260 16.00 11.93 -3.02
CA THR A 260 16.34 10.91 -4.04
C THR A 260 15.88 11.29 -5.46
N ARG A 261 15.01 12.30 -5.62
CA ARG A 261 14.66 12.88 -6.92
C ARG A 261 15.58 14.06 -7.22
N GLU A 262 16.79 13.77 -7.67
CA GLU A 262 17.82 14.76 -8.03
C GLU A 262 17.37 15.70 -9.19
N THR A 263 16.65 16.78 -8.87
CA THR A 263 16.39 17.87 -9.82
C THR A 263 16.43 19.22 -9.12
N GLU A 264 17.02 20.24 -9.75
CA GLU A 264 17.14 21.60 -9.19
C GLU A 264 15.78 22.18 -8.77
N LYS A 265 14.74 21.94 -9.58
CA LYS A 265 13.36 22.41 -9.28
C LYS A 265 12.82 21.79 -8.00
N VAL A 266 13.11 20.51 -7.76
CA VAL A 266 12.69 19.81 -6.55
C VAL A 266 13.48 20.28 -5.34
N ALA A 267 14.77 20.57 -5.49
CA ALA A 267 15.60 21.13 -4.41
C ALA A 267 15.10 22.51 -3.95
N HIS A 268 14.75 23.41 -4.90
CA HIS A 268 14.15 24.70 -4.57
C HIS A 268 12.81 24.56 -3.84
N ARG A 269 11.92 23.70 -4.36
CA ARG A 269 10.63 23.43 -3.72
C ARG A 269 10.77 22.84 -2.32
N LEU A 270 11.72 21.93 -2.14
CA LEU A 270 12.03 21.34 -0.84
C LEU A 270 12.37 22.43 0.17
N LYS A 271 13.27 23.34 -0.21
CA LYS A 271 13.75 24.43 0.66
C LYS A 271 12.68 25.47 0.95
N ASP A 272 12.01 25.97 -0.08
CA ASP A 272 11.21 27.19 0.00
C ASP A 272 9.73 26.92 0.36
N GLU A 273 9.21 25.72 0.05
CA GLU A 273 7.79 25.36 0.27
C GLU A 273 7.63 24.23 1.30
N ILE A 274 8.37 23.13 1.14
CA ILE A 274 8.08 21.87 1.86
C ILE A 274 8.66 21.86 3.29
N LEU A 275 9.94 22.22 3.47
CA LEU A 275 10.57 22.26 4.79
C LEU A 275 9.82 23.19 5.77
N PRO A 276 9.39 24.41 5.38
CA PRO A 276 8.60 25.27 6.26
C PRO A 276 7.29 24.63 6.73
N GLU A 277 6.56 23.93 5.86
CA GLU A 277 5.32 23.24 6.23
C GLU A 277 5.59 22.05 7.15
N ILE A 278 6.65 21.27 6.89
CA ILE A 278 7.09 20.19 7.78
C ILE A 278 7.46 20.72 9.17
N MET A 279 8.15 21.87 9.24
CA MET A 279 8.50 22.51 10.51
C MET A 279 7.26 22.91 11.31
N LYS A 280 6.21 23.42 10.66
CA LYS A 280 4.93 23.70 11.34
C LYS A 280 4.28 22.43 11.89
N LEU A 281 4.26 21.36 11.09
CA LEU A 281 3.63 20.08 11.46
C LEU A 281 4.35 19.36 12.61
N THR A 282 5.67 19.51 12.70
CA THR A 282 6.51 18.85 13.71
C THR A 282 6.66 19.66 15.00
N THR A 283 6.53 20.98 14.96
CA THR A 283 6.65 21.87 16.15
C THR A 283 5.36 22.03 16.97
N GLN A 284 4.20 21.66 16.43
CA GLN A 284 2.92 21.70 17.15
C GLN A 284 2.83 20.75 18.37
N GLY A 285 3.78 19.82 18.55
CA GLY A 285 3.80 18.82 19.62
C GLY A 285 4.58 19.16 20.90
N GLY A 286 5.20 20.34 21.02
CA GLY A 286 6.02 20.72 22.17
C GLY A 286 7.51 20.90 21.83
N LYS A 287 8.20 21.73 22.62
CA LYS A 287 9.48 22.40 22.29
C LYS A 287 10.68 21.44 22.08
N GLY A 288 11.29 21.47 20.88
CA GLY A 288 12.69 21.09 20.51
C GLY A 288 12.89 19.71 19.82
N PRO A 289 13.96 19.47 19.00
CA PRO A 289 15.00 20.33 18.41
C PRO A 289 14.91 20.35 16.86
N THR A 290 14.47 21.46 16.27
CA THR A 290 14.41 21.68 14.81
C THR A 290 15.76 21.43 14.12
N THR A 291 16.86 21.68 14.82
CA THR A 291 18.24 21.44 14.36
C THR A 291 18.59 19.97 14.24
N ASP A 292 18.12 19.10 15.15
CA ASP A 292 18.44 17.67 15.10
C ASP A 292 17.63 16.96 14.02
N PHE A 293 16.39 17.39 13.78
CA PHE A 293 15.60 16.90 12.64
C PHE A 293 16.24 17.29 11.29
N LEU A 294 16.75 18.52 11.18
CA LEU A 294 17.49 18.95 9.99
C LEU A 294 18.79 18.16 9.82
N LYS A 295 19.52 17.85 10.90
CA LYS A 295 20.70 16.96 10.84
C LYS A 295 20.35 15.52 10.47
N GLU A 296 19.22 15.00 10.96
CA GLU A 296 18.71 13.65 10.65
C GLU A 296 18.30 13.51 9.17
N ILE A 297 17.77 14.59 8.60
CA ILE A 297 17.47 14.70 7.17
C ILE A 297 18.75 14.86 6.34
N ALA A 298 19.64 15.74 6.79
CA ALA A 298 20.87 16.11 6.10
C ALA A 298 22.02 15.11 6.30
N GLY A 299 21.71 13.83 6.57
CA GLY A 299 22.70 12.78 6.83
C GLY A 299 23.85 12.75 5.81
N GLU A 300 24.90 11.98 6.10
CA GLU A 300 26.19 11.98 5.37
C GLU A 300 26.09 11.82 3.83
N GLU A 301 24.95 11.34 3.33
CA GLU A 301 24.66 11.14 1.90
C GLU A 301 24.17 12.39 1.15
N MET A 302 23.90 13.51 1.83
CA MET A 302 23.44 14.74 1.17
C MET A 302 24.62 15.49 0.54
N ASN A 303 24.45 16.01 -0.69
CA ASN A 303 25.46 16.80 -1.37
C ASN A 303 25.96 17.96 -0.46
N PRO A 304 27.27 18.10 -0.21
CA PRO A 304 27.85 19.11 0.70
C PRO A 304 27.36 20.54 0.43
N GLU A 305 27.11 20.90 -0.83
CA GLU A 305 26.59 22.22 -1.19
C GLU A 305 25.18 22.49 -0.65
N TRP A 306 24.37 21.44 -0.44
CA TRP A 306 23.03 21.57 0.12
C TRP A 306 23.08 21.70 1.65
N MET A 307 24.03 21.04 2.32
CA MET A 307 24.26 21.19 3.76
C MET A 307 24.61 22.64 4.11
N GLU A 308 25.52 23.25 3.35
CA GLU A 308 25.95 24.63 3.55
C GLU A 308 24.79 25.62 3.34
N ARG A 309 23.93 25.38 2.34
CA ARG A 309 22.76 26.22 2.03
C ARG A 309 21.56 26.02 2.98
N MET A 310 21.48 24.91 3.72
CA MET A 310 20.44 24.64 4.71
C MET A 310 20.84 25.10 6.11
N VAL A 311 22.10 24.94 6.50
CA VAL A 311 22.60 25.29 7.84
C VAL A 311 23.09 26.75 7.90
N GLY A 312 23.57 27.32 6.78
CA GLY A 312 24.23 28.63 6.71
C GLY A 312 23.36 29.88 6.89
N ARG A 313 22.26 29.83 7.66
CA ARG A 313 21.45 31.02 8.00
C ARG A 313 21.01 31.12 9.46
N SER A 314 21.67 30.43 10.40
CA SER A 314 21.37 30.58 11.84
C SER A 314 22.28 31.54 12.61
N ASP A 315 23.36 32.07 12.00
CA ASP A 315 24.45 32.70 12.78
C ASP A 315 24.68 34.18 12.46
N ASN A 316 23.63 34.96 12.18
CA ASN A 316 23.79 36.41 12.01
C ASN A 316 22.55 37.20 12.43
N GLU A 317 22.16 37.13 13.71
CA GLU A 317 21.47 38.25 14.38
C GLU A 317 21.97 38.32 15.84
N ALA A 318 22.96 39.18 16.06
CA ALA A 318 23.31 39.77 17.35
C ALA A 318 23.09 41.28 17.25
#